data_AF-A0A4Y2BE28-F1
#
_entry.id   AF-A0A4Y2BE28-F1
#
_cell.length_a   1.000
_cell.length_b   1.000
_cell.length_c   1.000
_cell.angle_alpha   90.00
_cell.angle_beta   90.00
_cell.angle_gamma   90.00
#
_symmetry.space_group_name_H-M   'P 1'
#
loop_
_entity.id
_entity.type
_entity.pdbx_description
1 polymer ?
#
loop_
_entity_poly.entity_id
_entity_poly.type
_entity_poly.pdbx_seq_one_letter_code
_entity_poly.pdbx_strand_id
1 'polypeptide(L)'
;MDLLPNGYEIHQPPAHGGKSTKIFTWVQILDFGDINQANMDYLLHAFVIHVWNDSRLLVDQYRGRERPTFLHHKCRDYVWTPYVFYETVKDAKSDLQHLPSSEFRILPDGAVFISTKFIFRAFCPMHLEYFPFDTQTCVFKISMLTSNVLTELQWIGGPDSPYKQERMSVEVVHEPRLLLFHFKEPINESVVDVYTEGLGRLNNQLAQSTDLESLKSHQKAVTIASIPHMNIKTPFKA
;
A
#
# COMPACT_ATOMS: atom_id res chain seq x y z
N MET A 1 -10.20 15.26 24.21
CA MET A 1 -10.14 14.96 22.76
C MET A 1 -9.35 16.10 22.13
N ASP A 2 -8.17 16.40 22.71
CA ASP A 2 -7.57 17.75 22.67
C ASP A 2 -6.32 17.77 21.78
N LEU A 3 -6.22 16.77 20.88
CA LEU A 3 -5.04 16.54 20.05
C LEU A 3 -5.10 17.27 18.71
N LEU A 4 -6.30 17.64 18.26
CA LEU A 4 -6.54 18.27 16.97
C LEU A 4 -6.77 19.76 17.13
N PRO A 5 -6.24 20.59 16.22
CA PRO A 5 -6.53 22.01 16.24
C PRO A 5 -8.03 22.26 15.98
N ASN A 6 -8.55 23.35 16.52
CA ASN A 6 -9.91 23.78 16.26
C ASN A 6 -10.13 24.00 14.76
N GLY A 7 -11.20 23.42 14.21
CA GLY A 7 -11.54 23.53 12.78
C GLY A 7 -10.73 22.59 11.87
N TYR A 8 -10.10 21.53 12.40
CA TYR A 8 -9.44 20.52 11.57
C TYR A 8 -10.44 19.83 10.63
N GLU A 9 -10.21 19.95 9.33
CA GLU A 9 -11.04 19.32 8.30
C GLU A 9 -10.50 17.94 7.90
N ILE A 10 -11.16 16.88 8.40
CA ILE A 10 -10.74 15.48 8.20
C ILE A 10 -10.93 14.98 6.77
N HIS A 11 -11.82 15.59 5.99
CA HIS A 11 -12.17 15.12 4.65
C HIS A 11 -11.34 15.80 3.55
N GLN A 12 -10.58 16.84 3.89
CA GLN A 12 -9.71 17.53 2.95
C GLN A 12 -8.26 17.10 3.14
N PRO A 13 -7.56 16.73 2.05
CA PRO A 13 -6.12 16.50 2.11
C PRO A 13 -5.40 17.76 2.60
N PRO A 14 -4.26 17.63 3.28
CA PRO A 14 -3.48 18.77 3.80
C PRO A 14 -2.78 19.58 2.69
N ALA A 15 -3.33 19.60 1.48
CA ALA A 15 -2.82 20.36 0.35
C ALA A 15 -2.87 21.86 0.67
N HIS A 16 -1.72 22.53 0.56
CA HIS A 16 -1.61 23.96 0.86
C HIS A 16 -0.90 24.70 -0.27
N GLY A 17 -1.45 25.84 -0.71
CA GLY A 17 -0.82 26.72 -1.69
C GLY A 17 -0.65 26.11 -3.09
N GLY A 18 -1.59 25.27 -3.52
CA GLY A 18 -1.58 24.65 -4.86
C GLY A 18 -0.60 23.49 -5.03
N LYS A 19 0.03 23.02 -3.94
CA LYS A 19 0.89 21.83 -3.95
C LYS A 19 0.10 20.59 -3.53
N SER A 20 0.23 19.54 -4.32
CA SER A 20 -0.34 18.23 -4.01
C SER A 20 0.27 17.63 -2.74
N THR A 21 -0.55 16.96 -1.94
CA THR A 21 -0.09 16.17 -0.80
C THR A 21 0.57 14.90 -1.31
N LYS A 22 1.88 14.76 -1.06
CA LYS A 22 2.61 13.53 -1.38
C LYS A 22 2.40 12.49 -0.29
N ILE A 23 1.98 11.30 -0.68
CA ILE A 23 1.82 10.13 0.18
C ILE A 23 2.91 9.13 -0.20
N PHE A 24 3.89 8.97 0.68
CA PHE A 24 4.96 8.01 0.52
C PHE A 24 4.52 6.65 1.05
N THR A 25 4.66 5.62 0.23
CA THR A 25 4.28 4.25 0.56
C THR A 25 5.48 3.31 0.50
N TRP A 26 5.48 2.31 1.36
CA TRP A 26 6.38 1.15 1.24
C TRP A 26 5.71 -0.11 1.77
N VAL A 27 6.26 -1.24 1.37
CA VAL A 27 5.74 -2.57 1.71
C VAL A 27 6.83 -3.36 2.40
N GLN A 28 6.52 -3.89 3.58
CA GLN A 28 7.35 -4.86 4.27
C GLN A 28 6.69 -6.23 4.16
N ILE A 29 7.23 -7.07 3.30
CA ILE A 29 6.77 -8.44 3.09
C ILE A 29 7.26 -9.28 4.27
N LEU A 30 6.31 -9.88 4.98
CA LEU A 30 6.60 -10.76 6.11
C LEU A 30 6.86 -12.18 5.62
N ASP A 31 5.92 -12.71 4.85
CA ASP A 31 5.99 -14.00 4.20
C ASP A 31 4.92 -14.10 3.09
N PHE A 32 4.95 -15.24 2.41
CA PHE A 32 3.95 -15.67 1.46
C PHE A 32 3.29 -16.93 2.02
N GLY A 33 1.96 -16.96 1.98
CA GLY A 33 1.19 -18.15 2.32
C GLY A 33 0.92 -19.01 1.09
N ASP A 34 -0.21 -19.71 1.13
CA ASP A 34 -0.59 -20.65 0.07
C ASP A 34 -0.74 -19.97 -1.30
N ILE A 35 -0.29 -20.70 -2.33
CA ILE A 35 -0.52 -20.41 -3.74
C ILE A 35 -1.60 -21.37 -4.23
N ASN A 36 -2.66 -20.84 -4.83
CA ASN A 36 -3.77 -21.61 -5.37
C ASN A 36 -3.86 -21.43 -6.89
N GLN A 37 -3.39 -22.44 -7.63
CA GLN A 37 -3.35 -22.45 -9.09
C GLN A 37 -4.75 -22.51 -9.70
N ALA A 38 -5.69 -23.22 -9.06
CA ALA A 38 -7.07 -23.33 -9.56
C ALA A 38 -7.81 -21.99 -9.49
N ASN A 39 -7.60 -21.24 -8.40
CA ASN A 39 -8.20 -19.93 -8.21
C ASN A 39 -7.36 -18.79 -8.79
N MET A 40 -6.13 -19.04 -9.25
CA MET A 40 -5.21 -18.01 -9.73
C MET A 40 -4.96 -16.94 -8.66
N ASP A 41 -4.65 -17.34 -7.43
CA ASP A 41 -4.33 -16.42 -6.33
C ASP A 41 -3.27 -16.93 -5.36
N TYR A 42 -2.74 -16.01 -4.55
CA TYR A 42 -1.76 -16.30 -3.51
C TYR A 42 -2.05 -15.48 -2.24
N LEU A 43 -1.57 -15.96 -1.10
CA LEU A 43 -1.58 -15.23 0.15
C LEU A 43 -0.29 -14.44 0.35
N LEU A 44 -0.43 -13.16 0.67
CA LEU A 44 0.66 -12.24 1.01
C LEU A 44 0.42 -11.67 2.40
N HIS A 45 1.37 -11.88 3.32
CA HIS A 45 1.35 -11.17 4.60
C HIS A 45 2.36 -10.03 4.54
N ALA A 46 1.88 -8.82 4.76
CA ALA A 46 2.74 -7.64 4.68
C ALA A 46 2.28 -6.55 5.64
N PHE A 47 3.23 -5.73 6.09
CA PHE A 47 2.89 -4.38 6.52
C PHE A 47 2.89 -3.48 5.28
N VAL A 48 1.80 -2.74 5.11
CA VAL A 48 1.75 -1.61 4.18
C VAL A 48 1.81 -0.36 5.02
N ILE A 49 2.76 0.52 4.71
CA ILE A 49 2.97 1.74 5.48
C ILE A 49 2.84 2.96 4.56
N HIS A 50 2.12 3.95 5.06
CA HIS A 50 1.89 5.22 4.40
C HIS A 50 2.38 6.37 5.28
N VAL A 51 3.01 7.35 4.65
CA VAL A 51 3.50 8.57 5.29
C VAL A 51 3.13 9.78 4.47
N TRP A 52 2.56 10.78 5.12
CA TRP A 52 2.33 12.09 4.53
C TRP A 52 2.64 13.17 5.56
N ASN A 53 2.81 14.40 5.12
CA ASN A 53 2.97 15.53 6.01
C ASN A 53 1.64 16.30 6.12
N ASP A 54 1.17 16.52 7.35
CA ASP A 54 0.02 17.37 7.64
C ASP A 54 0.46 18.51 8.57
N SER A 55 0.72 19.68 7.98
CA SER A 55 1.17 20.87 8.71
C SER A 55 0.13 21.38 9.71
N ARG A 56 -1.14 20.99 9.58
CA ARG A 56 -2.21 21.36 10.53
C ARG A 56 -2.03 20.64 11.87
N LEU A 57 -1.37 19.48 11.88
CA LEU A 57 -1.11 18.69 13.09
C LEU A 57 0.14 19.15 13.85
N LEU A 58 0.81 20.21 13.37
CA LEU A 58 1.87 20.93 14.09
C LEU A 58 1.28 21.70 15.28
N VAL A 59 0.77 20.98 16.27
CA VAL A 59 0.20 21.59 17.48
C VAL A 59 1.36 21.97 18.41
N ASP A 60 1.29 23.15 19.04
CA ASP A 60 2.33 23.65 19.96
C ASP A 60 2.67 22.66 21.08
N GLN A 61 1.74 21.78 21.46
CA GLN A 61 1.97 20.69 22.43
C GLN A 61 3.00 19.63 21.99
N TYR A 62 3.28 19.55 20.68
CA TYR A 62 4.30 18.70 20.08
C TYR A 62 5.56 19.47 19.70
N ARG A 63 5.49 20.81 19.60
CA ARG A 63 6.66 21.65 19.35
C ARG A 63 7.64 21.52 20.52
N GLY A 64 8.86 21.10 20.22
CA GLY A 64 9.92 20.85 21.21
C GLY A 64 10.00 19.44 21.76
N ARG A 65 9.10 18.52 21.36
CA ARG A 65 9.32 17.09 21.62
C ARG A 65 10.32 16.53 20.61
N GLU A 66 11.35 15.83 21.07
CA GLU A 66 12.32 15.17 20.20
C GLU A 66 11.80 13.83 19.66
N ARG A 67 10.76 13.25 20.29
CA ARG A 67 10.29 11.89 20.00
C ARG A 67 8.91 11.88 19.31
N PRO A 68 8.64 10.87 18.44
CA PRO A 68 7.32 10.65 17.87
C PRO A 68 6.26 10.41 18.95
N THR A 69 5.03 10.85 18.67
CA THR A 69 3.87 10.54 19.50
C THR A 69 3.14 9.34 18.89
N PHE A 70 3.17 8.20 19.58
CA PHE A 70 2.39 7.02 19.25
C PHE A 70 0.96 7.20 19.77
N LEU A 71 -0.02 6.98 18.90
CA LEU A 71 -1.42 7.12 19.24
C LEU A 71 -2.13 5.78 19.05
N HIS A 72 -3.28 5.67 19.70
CA HIS A 72 -4.15 4.52 19.53
C HIS A 72 -4.69 4.49 18.09
N HIS A 73 -4.88 3.30 17.50
CA HIS A 73 -5.32 3.15 16.10
C HIS A 73 -6.62 3.91 15.77
N LYS A 74 -7.56 3.96 16.72
CA LYS A 74 -8.82 4.74 16.62
C LYS A 74 -8.61 6.25 16.40
N CYS A 75 -7.43 6.79 16.70
CA CYS A 75 -7.13 8.19 16.43
C CYS A 75 -7.09 8.50 14.92
N ARG A 76 -6.88 7.48 14.08
CA ARG A 76 -6.96 7.58 12.62
C ARG A 76 -8.31 8.15 12.15
N ASP A 77 -9.41 7.83 12.83
CA ASP A 77 -10.76 8.24 12.42
C ASP A 77 -10.98 9.76 12.56
N TYR A 78 -10.07 10.46 13.23
CA TYR A 78 -10.13 11.90 13.45
C TYR A 78 -9.07 12.68 12.65
N VAL A 79 -8.20 12.01 11.90
CA VAL A 79 -7.15 12.63 11.09
C VAL A 79 -7.39 12.29 9.62
N TRP A 80 -7.19 13.24 8.72
CA TRP A 80 -7.28 12.96 7.29
C TRP A 80 -6.34 11.80 6.96
N THR A 81 -6.87 10.77 6.29
CA THR A 81 -6.12 9.60 5.87
C THR A 81 -6.35 9.36 4.38
N PRO A 82 -5.30 9.12 3.57
CA PRO A 82 -5.49 8.83 2.15
C PRO A 82 -6.31 7.55 1.95
N TYR A 83 -7.20 7.59 0.96
CA TYR A 83 -7.96 6.41 0.55
C TYR A 83 -7.15 5.57 -0.44
N VAL A 84 -6.41 4.60 0.09
CA VAL A 84 -5.61 3.65 -0.68
C VAL A 84 -6.34 2.32 -0.80
N PHE A 85 -6.37 1.73 -1.99
CA PHE A 85 -6.96 0.44 -2.29
C PHE A 85 -5.99 -0.45 -3.05
N TYR A 86 -6.25 -1.77 -3.05
CA TYR A 86 -5.34 -2.77 -3.59
C TYR A 86 -6.00 -3.49 -4.78
N GLU A 87 -5.70 -3.04 -6.00
CA GLU A 87 -6.44 -3.44 -7.22
C GLU A 87 -6.43 -4.94 -7.49
N THR A 88 -5.30 -5.61 -7.24
CA THR A 88 -5.16 -7.04 -7.53
C THR A 88 -5.64 -7.92 -6.39
N VAL A 89 -6.19 -7.36 -5.32
CA VAL A 89 -6.62 -8.11 -4.13
C VAL A 89 -8.09 -8.52 -4.25
N LYS A 90 -8.36 -9.82 -4.05
CA LYS A 90 -9.71 -10.39 -4.00
C LYS A 90 -10.33 -10.27 -2.62
N ASP A 91 -9.51 -10.49 -1.58
CA ASP A 91 -9.90 -10.39 -0.18
C ASP A 91 -8.72 -9.88 0.64
N ALA A 92 -8.98 -9.03 1.62
CA ALA A 92 -7.97 -8.46 2.50
C ALA A 92 -8.46 -8.58 3.95
N LYS A 93 -7.74 -9.36 4.75
CA LYS A 93 -7.94 -9.38 6.20
C LYS A 93 -6.95 -8.42 6.83
N SER A 94 -7.49 -7.33 7.38
CA SER A 94 -6.76 -6.47 8.30
C SER A 94 -7.30 -6.73 9.69
N ASP A 95 -6.41 -7.07 10.63
CA ASP A 95 -6.80 -7.37 11.99
C ASP A 95 -6.98 -6.09 12.81
N LEU A 96 -7.83 -5.17 12.35
CA LEU A 96 -8.01 -3.84 12.95
C LEU A 96 -8.47 -3.88 14.42
N GLN A 97 -8.91 -5.04 14.91
CA GLN A 97 -9.37 -5.24 16.30
C GLN A 97 -8.22 -5.61 17.26
N HIS A 98 -7.10 -6.16 16.79
CA HIS A 98 -5.97 -6.49 17.64
C HIS A 98 -4.86 -5.41 17.57
N LEU A 99 -4.48 -4.91 18.76
CA LEU A 99 -3.53 -3.83 18.97
C LEU A 99 -2.11 -3.95 18.34
N PRO A 100 -1.59 -5.10 17.85
CA PRO A 100 -0.33 -5.09 17.09
C PRO A 100 -0.49 -4.92 15.57
N SER A 101 -1.71 -4.82 15.03
CA SER A 101 -1.93 -4.83 13.57
C SER A 101 -1.84 -3.46 12.90
N SER A 102 -1.92 -2.35 13.64
CA SER A 102 -1.77 -1.02 13.07
C SER A 102 -1.11 -0.03 14.02
N GLU A 103 -0.06 0.62 13.56
CA GLU A 103 0.66 1.67 14.27
C GLU A 103 0.25 3.03 13.67
N PHE A 104 -0.19 3.96 14.52
CA PHE A 104 -0.46 5.35 14.14
C PHE A 104 0.45 6.27 14.96
N ARG A 105 1.31 7.03 14.30
CA ARG A 105 2.18 8.00 14.99
C ARG A 105 2.29 9.31 14.24
N ILE A 106 2.50 10.39 14.99
CA ILE A 106 2.75 11.73 14.46
C ILE A 106 4.13 12.16 14.93
N LEU A 107 4.97 12.60 13.99
CA LEU A 107 6.28 13.17 14.28
C LEU A 107 6.19 14.67 14.60
N PRO A 108 7.21 15.21 15.31
CA PRO A 108 7.25 16.63 15.66
C PRO A 108 7.21 17.60 14.47
N ASP A 109 7.60 17.14 13.28
CA ASP A 109 7.61 17.89 12.03
C ASP A 109 6.29 17.83 11.25
N GLY A 110 5.26 17.18 11.80
CA GLY A 110 3.93 17.05 11.19
C GLY A 110 3.78 15.82 10.28
N ALA A 111 4.80 14.97 10.16
CA ALA A 111 4.69 13.73 9.41
C ALA A 111 3.82 12.72 10.16
N VAL A 112 2.83 12.16 9.47
CA VAL A 112 1.90 11.15 9.99
C VAL A 112 2.25 9.80 9.38
N PHE A 113 2.36 8.78 10.22
CA PHE A 113 2.69 7.41 9.82
C PHE A 113 1.52 6.51 10.16
N ILE A 114 1.07 5.74 9.17
CA ILE A 114 0.15 4.62 9.34
C ILE A 114 0.83 3.37 8.84
N SER A 115 1.14 2.45 9.75
CA SER A 115 1.50 1.07 9.42
C SER A 115 0.29 0.19 9.63
N THR A 116 -0.05 -0.66 8.67
CA THR A 116 -1.12 -1.65 8.81
C THR A 116 -0.66 -3.02 8.31
N LYS A 117 -0.82 -4.03 9.15
CA LYS A 117 -0.61 -5.43 8.81
C LYS A 117 -1.82 -5.97 8.06
N PHE A 118 -1.56 -6.54 6.90
CA PHE A 118 -2.57 -7.18 6.07
C PHE A 118 -2.20 -8.63 5.78
N ILE A 119 -3.24 -9.45 5.65
CA ILE A 119 -3.23 -10.75 5.00
C ILE A 119 -4.04 -10.58 3.72
N PHE A 120 -3.35 -10.42 2.59
CA PHE A 120 -3.96 -10.25 1.28
C PHE A 120 -4.13 -11.59 0.59
N ARG A 121 -5.30 -11.82 -0.01
CA ARG A 121 -5.49 -12.80 -1.07
C ARG A 121 -5.44 -12.09 -2.41
N ALA A 122 -4.30 -12.12 -3.07
CA ALA A 122 -4.06 -11.40 -4.32
C ALA A 122 -4.22 -12.30 -5.53
N PHE A 123 -4.94 -11.82 -6.54
CA PHE A 123 -5.05 -12.44 -7.86
C PHE A 123 -3.68 -12.43 -8.56
N CYS A 124 -3.34 -13.56 -9.16
CA CYS A 124 -2.17 -13.73 -9.99
C CYS A 124 -2.55 -14.61 -11.19
N PRO A 125 -2.60 -14.07 -12.42
CA PRO A 125 -2.87 -14.86 -13.60
C PRO A 125 -1.66 -15.77 -13.89
N MET A 126 -1.78 -17.06 -13.56
CA MET A 126 -0.68 -18.00 -13.73
C MET A 126 -0.70 -18.67 -15.10
N HIS A 127 0.48 -18.82 -15.70
CA HIS A 127 0.71 -19.52 -16.96
C HIS A 127 1.21 -20.95 -16.70
N LEU A 128 0.28 -21.90 -16.58
CA LEU A 128 0.55 -23.27 -16.15
C LEU A 128 0.96 -24.23 -17.30
N GLU A 129 1.54 -23.70 -18.38
CA GLU A 129 1.88 -24.48 -19.58
C GLU A 129 2.93 -25.56 -19.29
N TYR A 130 3.87 -25.26 -18.39
CA TYR A 130 4.99 -26.16 -18.04
C TYR A 130 4.88 -26.72 -16.62
N PHE A 131 3.67 -26.83 -16.07
CA PHE A 131 3.48 -27.30 -14.71
C PHE A 131 4.19 -28.64 -14.41
N PRO A 132 4.96 -28.77 -13.31
CA PRO A 132 5.20 -27.82 -12.21
C PRO A 132 6.49 -26.96 -12.35
N PHE A 133 7.04 -26.83 -13.56
CA PHE A 133 8.33 -26.18 -13.86
C PHE A 133 8.21 -24.75 -14.43
N ASP A 134 7.01 -24.22 -14.43
CA ASP A 134 6.65 -22.88 -14.83
C ASP A 134 7.14 -21.82 -13.80
N THR A 135 7.47 -20.64 -14.31
CA THR A 135 7.76 -19.46 -13.49
C THR A 135 6.54 -18.55 -13.52
N GLN A 136 6.06 -18.13 -12.34
CA GLN A 136 4.91 -17.25 -12.24
C GLN A 136 5.31 -15.84 -11.81
N THR A 137 4.77 -14.84 -12.51
CA THR A 137 4.98 -13.42 -12.24
C THR A 137 3.66 -12.80 -11.79
N CYS A 138 3.58 -12.43 -10.51
CA CYS A 138 2.41 -11.86 -9.89
C CYS A 138 2.63 -10.38 -9.60
N VAL A 139 1.61 -9.54 -9.83
CA VAL A 139 1.69 -8.10 -9.60
C VAL A 139 0.77 -7.72 -8.44
N PHE A 140 1.32 -7.13 -7.38
CA PHE A 140 0.56 -6.53 -6.29
C PHE A 140 0.44 -5.02 -6.52
N LYS A 141 -0.76 -4.53 -6.82
CA LYS A 141 -1.00 -3.12 -7.15
C LYS A 141 -1.62 -2.37 -5.98
N ILE A 142 -1.02 -1.23 -5.63
CA ILE A 142 -1.48 -0.25 -4.65
C ILE A 142 -1.89 1.00 -5.39
N SER A 143 -3.12 1.44 -5.18
CA SER A 143 -3.72 2.54 -5.93
C SER A 143 -4.42 3.50 -5.01
N MET A 144 -4.50 4.76 -5.43
CA MET A 144 -5.19 5.81 -4.69
C MET A 144 -6.09 6.59 -5.65
N LEU A 145 -7.35 6.76 -5.25
CA LEU A 145 -8.27 7.65 -5.97
C LEU A 145 -7.99 9.09 -5.55
N THR A 146 -7.74 9.96 -6.52
CA THR A 146 -7.55 11.39 -6.27
C THR A 146 -8.32 12.22 -7.29
N SER A 147 -8.88 13.36 -6.85
CA SER A 147 -9.13 14.46 -7.79
C SER A 147 -7.79 15.01 -8.23
N ASN A 148 -7.69 15.43 -9.50
CA ASN A 148 -6.46 15.44 -10.30
C ASN A 148 -5.26 16.27 -9.82
N VAL A 149 -5.35 16.97 -8.68
CA VAL A 149 -4.37 17.97 -8.24
C VAL A 149 -4.04 17.91 -6.74
N LEU A 150 -4.81 17.18 -5.92
CA LEU A 150 -4.69 17.32 -4.46
C LEU A 150 -3.77 16.30 -3.78
N THR A 151 -3.62 15.10 -4.34
CA THR A 151 -2.82 14.05 -3.72
C THR A 151 -2.01 13.23 -4.74
N GLU A 152 -0.84 12.76 -4.33
CA GLU A 152 0.08 11.97 -5.16
C GLU A 152 0.63 10.77 -4.37
N LEU A 153 0.38 9.55 -4.86
CA LEU A 153 1.02 8.35 -4.31
C LEU A 153 2.44 8.20 -4.86
N GLN A 154 3.43 8.06 -3.98
CA GLN A 154 4.85 7.96 -4.29
C GLN A 154 5.50 6.80 -3.50
N TRP A 155 6.51 6.15 -4.08
CA TRP A 155 7.33 5.19 -3.34
C TRP A 155 8.23 5.90 -2.32
N ILE A 156 8.46 5.32 -1.15
CA ILE A 156 9.38 5.90 -0.15
C ILE A 156 10.83 5.97 -0.65
N GLY A 157 11.27 5.05 -1.51
CA GLY A 157 12.58 5.09 -2.17
C GLY A 157 12.62 5.98 -3.42
N GLY A 158 11.54 6.71 -3.72
CA GLY A 158 11.47 7.59 -4.88
C GLY A 158 12.40 8.81 -4.77
N PRO A 159 12.77 9.43 -5.90
CA PRO A 159 13.74 10.55 -5.93
C PRO A 159 13.30 11.77 -5.10
N ASP A 160 11.98 11.98 -5.07
CA ASP A 160 11.27 13.07 -4.38
C ASP A 160 10.98 12.80 -2.91
N SER A 161 11.31 11.60 -2.40
CA SER A 161 11.05 11.27 -1.00
C SER A 161 12.14 11.81 -0.09
N PRO A 162 11.78 12.45 1.03
CA PRO A 162 12.76 12.80 2.06
C PRO A 162 13.34 11.56 2.75
N TYR A 163 12.68 10.40 2.65
CA TYR A 163 13.05 9.16 3.32
C TYR A 163 13.83 8.17 2.44
N LYS A 164 14.23 8.59 1.23
CA LYS A 164 14.80 7.70 0.20
C LYS A 164 16.08 6.94 0.60
N GLN A 165 16.81 7.45 1.60
CA GLN A 165 18.02 6.81 2.13
C GLN A 165 17.77 6.00 3.40
N GLU A 166 16.61 6.15 4.02
CA GLU A 166 16.29 5.51 5.30
C GLU A 166 15.59 4.16 5.11
N ARG A 167 14.81 4.01 4.03
CA ARG A 167 13.97 2.84 3.78
C ARG A 167 13.88 2.49 2.30
N MET A 168 13.77 1.19 2.03
CA MET A 168 13.45 0.65 0.71
C MET A 168 11.93 0.67 0.48
N SER A 169 11.53 0.89 -0.78
CA SER A 169 10.12 0.85 -1.22
C SER A 169 9.46 -0.50 -1.00
N VAL A 170 10.24 -1.58 -1.14
CA VAL A 170 9.83 -2.94 -0.83
C VAL A 170 10.96 -3.61 -0.07
N GLU A 171 10.64 -4.19 1.08
CA GLU A 171 11.58 -4.87 1.95
C GLU A 171 11.01 -6.24 2.30
N VAL A 172 11.83 -7.28 2.26
CA VAL A 172 11.47 -8.63 2.72
C VAL A 172 12.08 -8.79 4.11
N VAL A 173 11.24 -8.82 5.15
CA VAL A 173 11.67 -8.79 6.56
C VAL A 173 12.34 -10.10 6.97
N HIS A 174 11.86 -11.22 6.42
CA HIS A 174 12.45 -12.54 6.57
C HIS A 174 12.51 -13.22 5.21
N GLU A 175 13.61 -13.89 4.89
CA GLU A 175 13.64 -14.75 3.70
C GLU A 175 12.51 -15.78 3.80
N PRO A 176 11.53 -15.76 2.88
CA PRO A 176 10.40 -16.68 2.95
C PRO A 176 10.92 -18.10 2.77
N ARG A 177 10.82 -18.92 3.82
CA ARG A 177 11.21 -20.34 3.78
C ARG A 177 10.12 -21.17 3.11
N LEU A 178 9.93 -20.98 1.81
CA LEU A 178 9.07 -21.84 1.03
C LEU A 178 9.79 -23.14 0.68
N LEU A 179 9.16 -24.27 0.95
CA LEU A 179 9.73 -25.59 0.67
C LEU A 179 9.95 -25.85 -0.83
N LEU A 180 9.22 -25.14 -1.70
CA LEU A 180 9.11 -25.46 -3.12
C LEU A 180 9.44 -24.30 -4.07
N PHE A 181 9.66 -23.07 -3.57
CA PHE A 181 9.81 -21.89 -4.43
C PHE A 181 10.85 -20.91 -3.90
N HIS A 182 11.50 -20.19 -4.82
CA HIS A 182 12.31 -19.00 -4.56
C HIS A 182 11.65 -17.78 -5.17
N PHE A 183 11.79 -16.63 -4.52
CA PHE A 183 11.35 -15.36 -5.09
C PHE A 183 12.51 -14.56 -5.65
N LYS A 184 12.29 -13.88 -6.78
CA LYS A 184 13.16 -12.78 -7.20
C LYS A 184 12.89 -11.55 -6.35
N GLU A 185 13.88 -10.67 -6.24
CA GLU A 185 13.72 -9.38 -5.59
C GLU A 185 12.51 -8.62 -6.19
N PRO A 186 11.61 -8.10 -5.34
CA PRO A 186 10.44 -7.39 -5.81
C PRO A 186 10.81 -6.09 -6.52
N ILE A 187 10.25 -5.89 -7.71
CA ILE A 187 10.48 -4.67 -8.50
C ILE A 187 9.33 -3.69 -8.21
N ASN A 188 9.69 -2.44 -7.90
CA ASN A 188 8.72 -1.38 -7.64
C ASN A 188 8.47 -0.55 -8.92
N GLU A 189 7.24 -0.58 -9.41
CA GLU A 189 6.84 0.15 -10.62
C GLU A 189 5.92 1.32 -10.28
N SER A 190 5.85 2.32 -11.16
CA SER A 190 4.96 3.48 -11.03
C SER A 190 4.17 3.63 -12.32
N VAL A 191 2.84 3.54 -12.22
CA VAL A 191 1.92 3.72 -13.34
C VAL A 191 0.91 4.81 -12.95
N VAL A 192 0.58 5.70 -13.89
CA VAL A 192 -0.46 6.71 -13.70
C VAL A 192 -1.51 6.46 -14.76
N ASP A 193 -2.66 5.95 -14.33
CA ASP A 193 -3.81 5.73 -15.22
C ASP A 193 -4.80 6.89 -15.03
N VAL A 194 -5.20 7.50 -16.15
CA VAL A 194 -6.25 8.53 -16.18
C VAL A 194 -7.55 7.85 -16.55
N TYR A 195 -8.53 7.81 -15.64
CA TYR A 195 -9.86 7.28 -15.97
C TYR A 195 -10.65 8.37 -16.71
N THR A 196 -10.71 8.27 -18.04
CA THR A 196 -11.72 8.96 -18.85
C THR A 196 -12.95 8.06 -18.93
N GLU A 197 -14.06 8.49 -18.32
CA GLU A 197 -15.42 7.92 -18.31
C GLU A 197 -15.61 6.46 -18.79
N GLY A 198 -16.11 5.60 -17.89
CA GLY A 198 -16.54 4.25 -18.26
C GLY A 198 -16.94 3.32 -17.12
N LEU A 199 -17.53 3.82 -16.02
CA LEU A 199 -18.22 2.94 -15.06
C LEU A 199 -19.59 2.56 -15.62
N GLY A 200 -19.57 1.64 -16.59
CA GLY A 200 -20.75 0.87 -16.94
C GLY A 200 -21.24 0.11 -15.71
N ARG A 201 -22.47 0.42 -15.28
CA ARG A 201 -23.28 -0.28 -14.28
C ARG A 201 -22.82 -0.18 -12.82
N LEU A 202 -22.97 1.01 -12.23
CA LEU A 202 -23.42 1.10 -10.84
C LEU A 202 -24.79 1.80 -10.82
N ASN A 203 -25.73 1.18 -10.12
CA ASN A 203 -27.15 1.45 -10.19
C ASN A 203 -27.51 2.91 -9.90
N ASN A 204 -28.54 3.37 -10.62
CA ASN A 204 -29.32 4.58 -10.37
C ASN A 204 -29.52 4.79 -8.87
N GLN A 205 -28.98 5.88 -8.30
CA GLN A 205 -29.54 6.68 -7.19
C GLN A 205 -28.59 7.79 -6.67
N LEU A 206 -27.55 8.22 -7.43
CA LEU A 206 -26.69 9.36 -7.04
C LEU A 206 -26.37 10.28 -8.24
N ALA A 207 -27.34 10.55 -9.10
CA ALA A 207 -27.20 11.52 -10.19
C ALA A 207 -27.86 12.84 -9.81
N GLN A 208 -27.21 13.63 -8.93
CA GLN A 208 -27.47 15.06 -8.79
C GLN A 208 -26.36 15.75 -7.96
N SER A 209 -25.18 15.91 -8.54
CA SER A 209 -24.39 17.13 -8.36
C SER A 209 -23.37 17.27 -9.49
N THR A 210 -23.48 18.37 -10.19
CA THR A 210 -22.58 18.89 -11.23
C THR A 210 -21.17 19.11 -10.67
N ASP A 211 -20.21 18.30 -11.12
CA ASP A 211 -18.82 18.66 -11.49
C ASP A 211 -18.08 17.36 -11.82
N LEU A 212 -18.13 16.97 -13.10
CA LEU A 212 -17.47 15.76 -13.59
C LEU A 212 -15.99 16.08 -13.90
N GLU A 213 -15.18 16.29 -12.86
CA GLU A 213 -13.72 16.29 -13.02
C GLU A 213 -13.23 14.86 -13.27
N SER A 214 -12.32 14.68 -14.24
CA SER A 214 -11.69 13.38 -14.51
C SER A 214 -11.04 12.84 -13.23
N LEU A 215 -11.25 11.56 -12.91
CA LEU A 215 -10.59 10.89 -11.79
C LEU A 215 -9.25 10.33 -12.27
N LYS A 216 -8.17 10.61 -11.54
CA LYS A 216 -6.85 9.99 -11.76
C LYS A 216 -6.59 8.94 -10.69
N SER A 217 -5.93 7.85 -11.09
CA SER A 217 -5.38 6.86 -10.16
C SER A 217 -3.86 6.86 -10.23
N HIS A 218 -3.25 7.11 -9.07
CA HIS A 218 -1.81 6.92 -8.91
C HIS A 218 -1.58 5.49 -8.46
N GLN A 219 -0.93 4.69 -9.31
CA GLN A 219 -0.68 3.28 -9.06
C GLN A 219 0.80 3.03 -8.79
N LYS A 220 1.04 2.14 -7.83
CA LYS A 220 2.34 1.59 -7.46
C LYS A 220 2.23 0.08 -7.48
N ALA A 221 3.16 -0.60 -8.13
CA ALA A 221 3.09 -2.05 -8.26
C ALA A 221 4.35 -2.72 -7.71
N VAL A 222 4.15 -3.87 -7.06
CA VAL A 222 5.21 -4.77 -6.63
C VAL A 222 5.11 -6.05 -7.45
N THR A 223 6.11 -6.30 -8.28
CA THR A 223 6.19 -7.52 -9.10
C THR A 223 6.94 -8.60 -8.34
N ILE A 224 6.30 -9.74 -8.11
CA ILE A 224 6.82 -10.90 -7.38
C ILE A 224 6.92 -12.07 -8.38
N ALA A 225 8.11 -12.64 -8.54
CA ALA A 225 8.31 -13.81 -9.41
C ALA A 225 8.66 -15.04 -8.57
N SER A 226 7.94 -16.15 -8.75
CA SER A 226 8.23 -17.44 -8.10
C SER A 226 8.93 -18.41 -9.06
N ILE A 227 10.00 -19.05 -8.60
CA ILE A 227 10.81 -20.03 -9.33
C ILE A 227 10.76 -21.37 -8.57
N PRO A 228 10.41 -22.50 -9.21
CA PRO A 228 10.36 -23.79 -8.54
C PRO A 228 11.76 -24.29 -8.08
N HIS A 229 11.81 -24.95 -6.92
CA HIS A 229 13.03 -25.50 -6.33
C HIS A 229 13.47 -26.78 -7.07
N MET A 230 14.69 -26.78 -7.60
CA MET A 230 15.28 -27.94 -8.28
C MET A 230 16.08 -28.79 -7.27
N ASN A 231 15.52 -29.89 -6.76
CA ASN A 231 16.30 -30.93 -6.07
C ASN A 231 16.78 -31.97 -7.09
N ILE A 232 17.77 -31.62 -7.93
CA ILE A 232 18.47 -32.64 -8.73
C ILE A 232 19.43 -33.39 -7.80
N LYS A 233 18.92 -34.37 -7.07
CA LYS A 233 19.71 -35.42 -6.41
C LYS A 233 19.17 -36.82 -6.68
N THR A 234 18.54 -37.04 -7.83
CA THR A 234 18.33 -38.39 -8.36
C THR A 234 18.97 -38.44 -9.74
N PRO A 235 20.06 -39.21 -9.94
CA PRO A 235 20.57 -39.44 -11.28
C PRO A 235 19.48 -40.22 -12.02
N PHE A 236 18.99 -39.65 -13.12
CA PHE A 236 18.28 -40.43 -14.12
C PHE A 236 19.24 -41.52 -14.60
N LYS A 237 19.06 -42.75 -14.12
CA LYS A 237 19.58 -43.92 -14.81
C LYS A 237 18.60 -44.22 -15.94
N ALA A 238 19.06 -43.95 -17.17
CA ALA A 238 18.54 -44.61 -18.36
C ALA A 238 18.96 -46.09 -18.36
#